data_AF-A0A3N5P789-F1
#
_entry.id   AF-A0A3N5P789-F1
#
_cell.length_a   1.000
_cell.length_b   1.000
_cell.length_c   1.000
_cell.angle_alpha   90.00
_cell.angle_beta   90.00
_cell.angle_gamma   90.00
#
_symmetry.space_group_name_H-M   'P 1'
#
loop_
_entity.id
_entity.type
_entity.pdbx_description
1 polymer ?
#
loop_
_entity_poly.entity_id
_entity_poly.type
_entity_poly.pdbx_seq_one_letter_code
_entity_poly.pdbx_strand_id
1 'polypeptide(L)' 'MWTKMMSGPRKKAPKTIAVIDPDRCFGAFACSICQAACPVAGCIVEEKDRDGRMVCAVRADLCIGCGLCVTL' A
#
# COMPACT_ATOMS: atom_id res chain seq x y z
N MET A 1 16.76 3.30 13.36
CA MET A 1 15.87 4.23 12.63
C MET A 1 14.43 3.85 12.98
N TRP A 2 13.78 4.55 13.91
CA TRP A 2 12.38 4.30 14.27
C TRP A 2 11.48 4.93 13.22
N THR A 3 10.89 4.11 12.33
CA THR A 3 9.79 4.55 11.47
C THR A 3 8.58 4.79 12.35
N LYS A 4 8.24 6.07 12.53
CA LYS A 4 7.06 6.54 13.25
C LYS A 4 5.81 5.91 12.62
N MET A 5 5.36 4.79 13.20
CA MET A 5 4.09 4.17 12.81
C MET A 5 2.98 5.18 13.04
N MET A 6 2.27 5.51 11.97
CA MET A 6 1.15 6.44 12.03
C MET A 6 -0.05 5.67 12.58
N SER A 7 -0.20 5.66 13.91
CA SER A 7 -1.35 5.08 14.60
C SER A 7 -2.37 6.18 14.90
N GLY A 8 -3.49 6.17 14.17
CA GLY A 8 -4.62 7.05 14.45
C GLY A 8 -5.58 7.21 13.27
N PRO A 9 -6.90 7.35 13.52
CA PRO A 9 -7.86 7.68 12.48
C PRO A 9 -7.49 9.01 11.83
N ARG A 10 -7.57 9.03 10.51
CA ARG A 10 -7.16 10.18 9.72
C ARG A 10 -8.12 11.35 9.92
N LYS A 11 -7.60 12.54 10.25
CA LYS A 11 -8.41 13.76 10.44
C LYS A 11 -8.93 14.39 9.13
N LYS A 12 -8.29 14.12 7.99
CA LYS A 12 -8.63 14.69 6.66
C LYS A 12 -8.39 13.67 5.56
N ALA A 13 -9.26 13.67 4.55
CA ALA A 13 -9.09 12.85 3.36
C ALA A 13 -7.74 13.16 2.64
N PRO A 14 -7.10 12.14 2.02
CA PRO A 14 -5.94 12.36 1.16
C PRO A 14 -6.31 13.27 -0.01
N LYS A 15 -5.36 14.08 -0.46
CA LYS A 15 -5.42 14.66 -1.80
C LYS A 15 -5.06 13.64 -2.89
N THR A 16 -4.26 12.63 -2.54
CA THR A 16 -3.73 11.62 -3.44
C THR A 16 -3.72 10.25 -2.76
N ILE A 17 -4.18 9.23 -3.48
CA ILE A 17 -4.25 7.84 -3.03
C ILE A 17 -3.36 7.02 -3.95
N ALA A 18 -2.54 6.14 -3.38
CA ALA A 18 -1.75 5.20 -4.17
C ALA A 18 -2.67 4.10 -4.70
N VAL A 19 -2.56 3.80 -5.99
CA VAL A 19 -3.26 2.69 -6.66
C VAL A 19 -2.18 1.80 -7.27
N ILE A 20 -2.29 0.50 -7.02
CA ILE A 20 -1.40 -0.50 -7.63
C ILE A 20 -2.12 -1.06 -8.85
N ASP A 21 -1.44 -1.02 -9.98
CA ASP A 21 -1.88 -1.66 -11.21
C ASP A 21 -1.56 -3.17 -11.11
N PRO A 22 -2.56 -4.06 -11.06
CA PRO A 22 -2.33 -5.49 -10.88
C PRO A 22 -1.60 -6.12 -12.07
N ASP A 23 -1.72 -5.56 -13.27
CA ASP A 23 -1.03 -6.06 -14.46
C ASP A 23 0.48 -5.82 -14.41
N ARG A 24 0.89 -4.78 -13.69
CA ARG A 24 2.30 -4.42 -13.48
C ARG A 24 2.83 -4.88 -12.12
N CYS A 25 1.99 -5.50 -11.30
CA CYS A 25 2.38 -5.99 -10.00
C CYS A 25 3.12 -7.34 -10.11
N PHE A 26 4.29 -7.44 -9.47
CA PHE A 26 5.06 -8.70 -9.42
C PHE A 26 4.50 -9.74 -8.43
N GLY A 27 3.44 -9.39 -7.69
CA GLY A 27 2.48 -10.31 -7.09
C GLY A 27 2.89 -11.23 -5.92
N ALA A 28 4.15 -11.68 -5.88
CA ALA A 28 4.62 -12.66 -4.90
C ALA A 28 5.83 -12.17 -4.08
N PHE A 29 6.65 -11.27 -4.63
CA PHE A 29 7.83 -10.71 -3.94
C PHE A 29 7.74 -9.20 -3.70
N ALA A 30 7.05 -8.46 -4.57
CA ALA A 30 6.93 -7.01 -4.44
C ALA A 30 6.00 -6.58 -3.29
N CYS A 31 5.15 -7.49 -2.82
CA CYS A 31 4.17 -7.15 -1.80
C CYS A 31 4.77 -6.84 -0.44
N SER A 32 5.78 -7.62 -0.04
CA SER A 32 6.56 -7.37 1.17
C SER A 32 7.32 -6.04 1.11
N ILE A 33 7.79 -5.64 -0.08
CA ILE A 33 8.49 -4.36 -0.30
C ILE A 33 7.55 -3.18 -0.09
N CYS A 34 6.38 -3.21 -0.74
CA CYS A 34 5.36 -2.18 -0.59
C CYS A 34 4.89 -2.08 0.86
N GLN A 35 4.63 -3.21 1.52
CA GLN A 35 4.22 -3.28 2.92
C GLN A 35 5.30 -2.72 3.86
N ALA A 36 6.58 -3.05 3.63
CA ALA A 36 7.69 -2.55 4.43
C ALA A 36 7.92 -1.05 4.25
N ALA A 37 7.67 -0.51 3.06
CA ALA A 37 7.78 0.93 2.81
C ALA A 37 6.60 1.72 3.36
N CYS A 38 5.43 1.09 3.56
CA CYS A 38 4.26 1.80 4.03
C CYS A 38 4.36 2.10 5.54
N PRO A 39 4.26 3.38 5.96
CA PRO A 39 4.29 3.75 7.38
C PRO A 39 2.98 3.46 8.12
N VAL A 40 1.96 2.98 7.39
CA VAL A 40 0.62 2.67 7.90
C VAL A 40 0.41 1.17 7.84
N ALA A 41 0.30 0.53 9.00
CA ALA A 41 0.05 -0.90 9.11
C ALA A 41 -1.31 -1.27 8.49
N GLY A 42 -1.33 -2.34 7.69
CA GLY A 42 -2.55 -2.81 7.03
C GLY A 42 -3.05 -1.92 5.89
N CYS A 43 -2.30 -0.88 5.49
CA CYS A 43 -2.65 -0.08 4.31
C CYS A 43 -2.47 -0.85 3.00
N ILE A 44 -1.48 -1.75 2.94
CA ILE A 44 -1.20 -2.57 1.76
C ILE A 44 -1.49 -4.03 2.12
N VAL A 45 -2.35 -4.65 1.34
CA VAL A 45 -2.83 -6.02 1.54
C VAL A 45 -2.59 -6.82 0.27
N GLU A 46 -2.46 -8.13 0.43
CA GLU A 46 -2.36 -9.05 -0.71
C GLU A 46 -3.76 -9.55 -1.05
N GLU A 47 -4.17 -9.36 -2.30
CA GLU A 47 -5.46 -9.81 -2.80
C GLU A 47 -5.27 -10.53 -4.14
N LYS A 48 -6.17 -11.44 -4.47
CA LYS A 48 -6.13 -12.11 -5.78
C LYS A 48 -6.75 -11.21 -6.82
N ASP A 49 -6.01 -10.95 -7.88
CA ASP A 49 -6.56 -10.29 -9.06
C ASP A 49 -7.52 -11.21 -9.82
N ARG A 50 -8.21 -10.66 -10.82
CA ARG A 50 -9.16 -11.37 -11.71
C ARG A 50 -8.54 -12.59 -12.39
N ASP A 51 -7.23 -12.58 -12.65
CA ASP A 51 -6.49 -13.70 -13.24
C ASP A 51 -6.06 -14.76 -12.21
N GLY A 52 -6.42 -14.60 -10.93
CA GLY A 52 -6.00 -15.49 -9.84
C GLY A 52 -4.54 -15.28 -9.39
N ARG A 53 -3.84 -14.28 -9.93
CA ARG A 53 -2.52 -13.84 -9.47
C ARG A 53 -2.66 -13.16 -8.12
N MET A 54 -1.81 -13.51 -7.16
CA MET A 54 -1.66 -12.70 -5.95
C MET A 54 -1.08 -11.35 -6.38
N VAL A 55 -1.69 -10.24 -5.97
CA VAL A 55 -1.23 -8.88 -6.24
C VAL A 55 -1.38 -8.03 -5.00
N CYS A 56 -0.68 -6.91 -4.95
CA CYS A 56 -0.87 -5.96 -3.87
C CYS A 56 -2.00 -5.00 -4.16
N ALA A 57 -2.86 -4.82 -3.17
CA ALA A 57 -3.93 -3.84 -3.17
C ALA A 57 -3.68 -2.81 -2.06
N VAL A 58 -3.96 -1.54 -2.37
CA VAL A 58 -3.89 -0.44 -1.41
C VAL A 58 -5.29 -0.16 -0.88
N ARG A 59 -5.45 -0.19 0.44
CA ARG A 59 -6.66 0.26 1.11
C ARG A 59 -6.71 1.78 1.10
N ALA A 60 -7.53 2.33 0.20
CA ALA A 60 -7.76 3.77 0.05
C ALA A 60 -8.13 4.46 1.37
N ASP A 61 -8.87 3.76 2.25
CA ASP A 61 -9.30 4.25 3.56
C ASP A 61 -8.12 4.58 4.49
N LEU A 62 -7.06 3.77 4.42
CA LEU A 62 -5.88 3.86 5.29
C LEU A 62 -4.73 4.62 4.63
N CYS A 63 -4.72 4.72 3.30
CA CYS A 63 -3.63 5.29 2.53
C CYS A 63 -3.42 6.78 2.82
N ILE A 64 -2.37 7.14 3.57
CA ILE A 64 -2.11 8.54 3.94
C ILE A 64 -1.66 9.45 2.77
N GLY A 65 -1.40 8.89 1.59
CA GLY A 65 -0.90 9.66 0.43
C GLY A 65 0.56 10.07 0.57
N CYS A 66 1.38 9.29 1.31
CA CYS A 66 2.79 9.61 1.57
C CYS A 66 3.71 9.40 0.35
N GLY A 67 3.29 8.61 -0.64
CA GLY A 67 4.07 8.35 -1.87
C GLY A 67 5.26 7.40 -1.71
N LEU A 68 5.57 6.93 -0.50
CA LEU A 68 6.76 6.10 -0.22
C LEU A 68 6.79 4.76 -0.98
N CYS A 69 5.62 4.16 -1.22
CA CYS A 69 5.51 2.92 -1.99
C CYS A 69 5.66 3.13 -3.51
N VAL A 70 5.52 4.36 -4.00
CA VAL A 70 5.58 4.70 -5.43
C VAL A 70 7.01 5.08 -5.86
N THR A 71 7.85 5.45 -4.90
CA THR A 71 9.26 5.79 -5.13
C THR A 71 10.21 4.59 -5.14
N LEU A 72 9.67 3.36 -5.06
CA LEU A 72 10.42 2.11 -5.05
C LEU A 72 10.64 1.54 -6.45
#